data_AF-A0A530BEI1-F1
#
_entry.id   AF-A0A530BEI1-F1
#
_cell.length_a   1.000
_cell.length_b   1.000
_cell.length_c   1.000
_cell.angle_alpha   90.00
_cell.angle_beta   90.00
_cell.angle_gamma   90.00
#
_symmetry.space_group_name_H-M   'P 1'
#
loop_
_entity.id
_entity.type
_entity.pdbx_description
1 polymer ?
#
loop_
_entity_poly.entity_id
_entity_poly.type
_entity_poly.pdbx_seq_one_letter_code
_entity_poly.pdbx_strand_id
1 'polypeptide(L)'
;MGFLIRMAFWFSLVLLALPLSVGPDEDGREAVGPIQALFAAREAVGDIAGICERKPDVCETGKSAMHTITVRAQETAKIAAAMLDDQQSEKA
;
A
#
# COMPACT_ATOMS: atom_id res chain seq x y z
N MET A 1 -1.15 28.95 -1.35
CA MET A 1 -0.96 27.58 -0.81
C MET A 1 -1.86 26.50 -1.42
N GLY A 2 -2.72 26.79 -2.43
CA GLY A 2 -3.60 25.75 -3.02
C GLY A 2 -3.02 25.00 -4.24
N PHE A 3 -1.92 25.50 -4.81
CA PHE A 3 -1.34 24.95 -6.04
C PHE A 3 -0.76 23.55 -5.86
N LEU A 4 -0.01 23.34 -4.77
CA LEU A 4 0.61 22.04 -4.45
C LEU A 4 -0.43 20.95 -4.21
N ILE A 5 -1.51 21.24 -3.47
CA ILE A 5 -2.60 20.29 -3.26
C ILE A 5 -3.26 19.92 -4.58
N ARG A 6 -3.47 20.90 -5.47
CA ARG A 6 -4.06 20.62 -6.78
C ARG A 6 -3.14 19.73 -7.62
N MET A 7 -1.84 20.02 -7.68
CA MET A 7 -0.87 19.23 -8.43
C MET A 7 -0.72 17.80 -7.86
N ALA A 8 -0.61 17.65 -6.54
CA ALA A 8 -0.54 16.33 -5.90
C ALA A 8 -1.80 15.49 -6.16
N PHE A 9 -2.98 16.12 -6.08
CA PHE A 9 -4.25 15.47 -6.39
C PHE A 9 -4.31 15.01 -7.85
N TRP A 10 -4.02 15.90 -8.80
CA TRP A 10 -4.04 15.56 -10.23
C TRP A 10 -2.98 14.53 -10.61
N PHE A 11 -1.79 14.63 -10.02
CA PHE A 11 -0.71 13.68 -10.23
C PHE A 11 -1.07 12.29 -9.70
N SER A 12 -1.66 12.21 -8.51
CA SER A 12 -2.16 10.94 -7.95
C SER A 12 -3.25 10.33 -8.82
N LEU A 13 -4.18 11.14 -9.34
CA LEU A 13 -5.25 10.68 -10.23
C LEU A 13 -4.67 10.14 -11.56
N VAL A 14 -3.68 10.83 -12.13
CA VAL A 14 -2.96 10.39 -13.33
C VAL A 14 -2.18 9.10 -13.06
N LEU A 15 -1.47 8.98 -11.95
CA LEU A 15 -0.77 7.75 -11.56
C LEU A 15 -1.72 6.56 -11.38
N LEU A 16 -2.93 6.81 -10.89
CA LEU A 16 -3.96 5.77 -10.74
C LEU A 16 -4.58 5.37 -12.08
N ALA A 17 -4.63 6.31 -13.04
CA ALA A 17 -5.10 6.06 -14.40
C ALA A 17 -4.02 5.46 -15.31
N LEU A 18 -2.74 5.69 -15.03
CA LEU A 18 -1.61 5.14 -15.77
C LEU A 18 -1.56 3.62 -15.55
N PRO A 19 -1.64 2.80 -16.61
CA PRO A 19 -1.35 1.39 -16.51
C PRO A 19 0.16 1.25 -16.27
N LEU A 20 0.56 1.14 -15.00
CA LEU A 20 1.90 0.68 -14.64
C LEU A 20 2.07 -0.68 -15.30
N SER A 21 3.01 -0.76 -16.25
CA SER A 21 3.21 -1.86 -17.20
C SER A 21 2.89 -3.25 -16.63
N VAL A 22 1.83 -3.85 -17.17
CA VAL A 22 1.47 -5.27 -17.03
C VAL A 22 2.02 -6.02 -18.23
N GLY A 23 3.35 -5.99 -18.39
CA GLY A 23 4.05 -6.86 -19.32
C GLY A 23 4.41 -8.16 -18.61
N PRO A 24 4.56 -9.29 -19.34
CA PRO A 24 5.05 -10.51 -18.71
C PRO A 24 6.37 -10.23 -17.99
N ASP A 25 6.49 -10.70 -16.75
CA ASP A 25 7.78 -10.74 -16.04
C ASP A 25 8.80 -11.51 -16.89
N GLU A 26 10.11 -11.37 -16.62
CA GLU A 26 11.18 -12.05 -17.39
C GLU A 26 11.00 -13.58 -17.49
N ASP A 27 10.19 -14.17 -16.60
CA ASP A 27 9.81 -15.59 -16.55
C ASP A 27 8.56 -15.95 -17.40
N GLY A 28 7.98 -15.01 -18.16
CA GLY A 28 6.79 -15.27 -18.99
C GLY A 28 5.47 -15.46 -18.22
N ARG A 29 5.43 -15.06 -16.94
CA ARG A 29 4.20 -15.09 -16.13
C ARG A 29 3.32 -13.90 -16.49
N GLU A 30 2.03 -14.14 -16.69
CA GLU A 30 1.04 -13.07 -16.88
C GLU A 30 1.08 -12.11 -15.69
N ALA A 31 1.54 -10.88 -15.92
CA ALA A 31 1.54 -9.86 -14.89
C ALA A 31 0.10 -9.51 -14.51
N VAL A 32 -0.18 -9.54 -13.20
CA VAL A 32 -1.52 -9.25 -12.67
C VAL A 32 -1.79 -7.76 -12.87
N GLY A 33 -2.89 -7.43 -13.55
CA GLY A 33 -3.33 -6.06 -13.73
C GLY A 33 -3.47 -5.31 -12.40
N PRO A 34 -3.10 -4.01 -12.29
CA PRO A 34 -3.19 -3.27 -11.02
C PRO A 34 -4.63 -3.25 -10.46
N ILE A 35 -5.63 -3.17 -11.34
CA ILE A 35 -7.05 -3.26 -10.95
C ILE A 35 -7.39 -4.66 -10.44
N GLN A 36 -6.90 -5.70 -11.10
CA GLN A 36 -7.15 -7.10 -10.73
C GLN A 36 -6.46 -7.46 -9.42
N ALA A 37 -5.23 -6.97 -9.21
CA ALA A 37 -4.51 -7.08 -7.94
C ALA A 37 -5.26 -6.38 -6.80
N LEU A 38 -5.82 -5.19 -7.05
CA LEU A 38 -6.61 -4.48 -6.04
C LEU A 38 -7.87 -5.28 -5.65
N PHE A 39 -8.59 -5.84 -6.63
CA PHE A 39 -9.76 -6.67 -6.36
C PHE A 39 -9.39 -7.95 -5.59
N ALA A 40 -8.33 -8.65 -6.01
CA ALA A 40 -7.84 -9.84 -5.31
C ALA A 40 -7.41 -9.53 -3.86
N ALA A 41 -6.72 -8.41 -3.64
CA ALA A 41 -6.33 -7.98 -2.31
C ALA A 41 -7.55 -7.64 -1.43
N ARG A 42 -8.56 -6.97 -2.00
CA ARG A 42 -9.82 -6.66 -1.29
C ARG A 42 -10.54 -7.94 -0.87
N GLU A 43 -10.59 -8.92 -1.77
CA GLU A 43 -11.21 -10.22 -1.51
C GLU A 43 -10.48 -10.97 -0.40
N ALA A 44 -9.15 -11.01 -0.45
CA ALA A 44 -8.32 -11.61 0.61
C ALA A 44 -8.53 -10.94 1.98
N VAL A 45 -8.67 -9.60 2.02
CA VAL A 45 -8.99 -8.87 3.27
C VAL A 45 -10.38 -9.24 3.78
N GLY A 46 -11.36 -9.42 2.89
CA GLY A 46 -12.68 -9.94 3.24
C GLY A 46 -12.62 -11.31 3.91
N ASP A 47 -11.78 -12.21 3.40
CA ASP A 47 -11.57 -13.54 4.01
C ASP A 47 -10.92 -13.48 5.39
N ILE A 48 -9.97 -12.56 5.59
CA ILE A 48 -9.36 -12.33 6.91
C ILE A 48 -10.41 -11.89 7.93
N ALA A 49 -11.41 -11.09 7.54
CA ALA A 49 -12.50 -10.72 8.45
C ALA A 49 -13.29 -11.96 8.93
N GLY A 50 -13.38 -13.00 8.11
CA GLY A 50 -13.99 -14.29 8.47
C GLY A 50 -13.10 -15.22 9.30
N ILE A 51 -11.80 -14.94 9.45
CA ILE A 51 -10.87 -15.80 10.21
C ILE A 51 -11.24 -15.85 11.69
N CYS A 52 -11.72 -14.75 12.28
CA CYS A 52 -12.08 -14.71 13.69
C CYS A 52 -13.23 -15.67 14.03
N GLU A 53 -14.16 -15.86 13.09
CA GLU A 53 -15.26 -16.82 13.24
C GLU A 53 -14.79 -18.28 13.11
N ARG A 54 -13.80 -18.55 12.24
CA ARG A 54 -13.30 -19.91 11.96
C ARG A 54 -12.19 -20.38 12.90
N LYS A 55 -11.35 -19.47 13.39
CA LYS A 55 -10.10 -19.73 14.13
C LYS A 55 -9.85 -18.59 15.16
N PRO A 56 -10.54 -18.59 16.31
CA PRO A 56 -10.45 -17.50 17.30
C PRO A 56 -9.02 -17.31 17.86
N ASP A 57 -8.27 -18.39 18.10
CA ASP A 57 -6.89 -18.31 18.61
C ASP A 57 -5.93 -17.58 17.65
N VAL A 58 -6.14 -17.77 16.33
CA VAL A 58 -5.35 -17.10 15.29
C VAL A 58 -5.72 -15.63 15.19
N CYS A 59 -6.99 -15.29 15.37
CA CYS A 59 -7.46 -13.92 15.39
C CYS A 59 -6.90 -13.12 16.58
N GLU A 60 -6.92 -13.66 17.80
CA GLU A 60 -6.35 -12.97 18.97
C GLU A 60 -4.83 -12.80 18.87
N THR A 61 -4.13 -13.85 18.44
CA THR A 61 -2.68 -13.76 18.20
C THR A 61 -2.36 -12.76 17.08
N GLY A 62 -3.15 -12.80 16.00
CA GLY A 62 -3.03 -11.89 14.86
C GLY A 62 -3.26 -10.43 15.24
N LYS A 63 -4.24 -10.15 16.09
CA LYS A 63 -4.52 -8.80 16.61
C LYS A 63 -3.33 -8.24 17.40
N SER A 64 -2.73 -9.04 18.28
CA SER A 64 -1.55 -8.64 19.06
C SER A 64 -0.31 -8.44 18.17
N ALA A 65 -0.12 -9.30 17.17
CA ALA A 65 0.95 -9.16 16.19
C ALA A 65 0.76 -7.90 15.35
N MET A 66 -0.46 -7.67 14.84
CA MET A 66 -0.80 -6.49 14.04
C MET A 66 -0.56 -5.19 14.80
N HIS A 67 -0.96 -5.10 16.07
CA HIS A 67 -0.68 -3.93 16.90
C HIS A 67 0.83 -3.59 16.94
N THR A 68 1.67 -4.60 17.17
CA THR A 68 3.14 -4.43 17.20
C THR A 68 3.70 -3.99 15.84
N ILE A 69 3.21 -4.60 14.76
CA ILE A 69 3.60 -4.26 13.39
C ILE A 69 3.19 -2.82 13.07
N THR A 70 1.97 -2.41 13.41
CA THR A 70 1.45 -1.06 13.13
C THR A 70 2.25 0.01 13.85
N VAL A 71 2.60 -0.18 15.12
CA VAL A 71 3.44 0.77 15.86
C VAL A 71 4.80 0.94 15.17
N ARG A 72 5.44 -0.15 14.76
CA ARG A 72 6.71 -0.08 14.02
C ARG A 72 6.54 0.59 12.65
N ALA A 73 5.46 0.28 11.95
CA ALA A 73 5.16 0.86 10.64
C ALA A 73 4.99 2.39 10.71
N GLN A 74 4.42 2.93 11.80
CA GLN A 74 4.34 4.37 12.01
C GLN A 74 5.71 5.02 12.13
N GLU A 75 6.63 4.42 12.88
CA GLU A 75 8.01 4.92 12.99
C GLU A 75 8.73 4.83 11.65
N THR A 76 8.55 3.73 10.90
CA THR A 76 9.08 3.61 9.53
C THR A 76 8.52 4.70 8.61
N ALA A 77 7.22 5.00 8.70
CA ALA A 77 6.60 6.05 7.89
C ALA A 77 7.17 7.44 8.21
N LYS A 78 7.43 7.75 9.48
CA LYS A 78 8.08 9.01 9.89
C LYS A 78 9.49 9.13 9.32
N ILE A 79 10.29 8.06 9.41
CA ILE A 79 11.66 8.05 8.88
C ILE A 79 11.65 8.22 7.36
N ALA A 80 10.79 7.49 6.66
CA ALA A 80 10.65 7.62 5.21
C ALA A 80 10.22 9.03 4.81
N ALA A 81 9.28 9.64 5.53
CA ALA A 81 8.86 11.02 5.27
C ALA A 81 10.01 12.02 5.46
N ALA A 82 10.80 11.88 6.53
CA ALA A 82 11.97 12.74 6.76
C ALA A 82 13.02 12.59 5.64
N MET A 83 13.29 11.36 5.18
CA MET A 83 14.20 11.12 4.06
C MET A 83 13.73 11.75 2.74
N LEU A 84 12.41 11.73 2.49
CA LEU A 84 11.83 12.36 1.31
C LEU A 84 11.93 13.89 1.36
N ASP A 85 11.76 14.49 2.54
CA ASP A 85 11.88 15.93 2.76
C ASP A 85 13.33 16.42 2.57
N ASP A 86 14.31 15.70 3.14
CA ASP A 86 15.74 15.98 2.96
C ASP A 86 16.16 15.93 1.48
N GLN A 87 15.74 14.88 0.76
CA GLN A 87 16.00 14.73 -0.69
C GLN A 87 15.37 15.84 -1.54
N GLN A 88 14.26 16.42 -1.09
CA GLN A 88 13.55 17.48 -1.80
C GLN A 88 14.19 18.84 -1.55
N SER A 89 14.73 19.07 -0.34
CA SER A 89 15.54 20.24 0.01
C SER A 89 16.92 20.25 -0.67
N GLU A 90 17.56 19.11 -0.89
CA GLU A 90 18.88 19.04 -1.57
C GLU A 90 18.78 19.36 -3.08
N LYS A 91 17.60 19.15 -3.69
CA LYS A 91 17.35 19.41 -5.12
C LYS A 91 16.75 20.80 -5.41
N ALA A 92 16.50 21.61 -4.39
CA ALA A 92 15.94 22.96 -4.50
C ALA A 92 17.04 24.04 -4.46
#